data_AF-A0A9D8PJ56-F1
#
_entry.id   AF-A0A9D8PJ56-F1
#
_cell.length_a   1.000
_cell.length_b   1.000
_cell.length_c   1.000
_cell.angle_alpha   90.00
_cell.angle_beta   90.00
_cell.angle_gamma   90.00
#
_symmetry.space_group_name_H-M   'P 1'
#
loop_
_entity.id
_entity.type
_entity.pdbx_description
1 polymer ?
#
loop_
_entity_poly.entity_id
_entity_poly.type
_entity_poly.pdbx_seq_one_letter_code
_entity_poly.pdbx_strand_id
1 'polypeptide(L)' 'MANLTLSLDDALLRRAREAALRENTSVNSLVREFLSRYMQSRSRRLKALEAFEAVASASQSASQAPWCRESLHDNA' A
#
# COMPACT_ATOMS: atom_id res chain seq x y z
N MET A 1 -18.52 16.20 -4.08
CA MET A 1 -18.57 14.73 -4.12
C MET A 1 -18.57 14.29 -5.57
N ALA A 2 -17.80 13.27 -5.94
CA ALA A 2 -17.81 12.71 -7.30
C ALA A 2 -18.62 11.42 -7.32
N ASN A 3 -19.39 11.20 -8.38
CA ASN A 3 -20.16 9.97 -8.60
C ASN A 3 -19.35 9.01 -9.45
N LEU A 4 -19.36 7.73 -9.07
CA LEU A 4 -18.71 6.65 -9.79
C LEU A 4 -19.79 5.68 -10.27
N THR A 5 -19.86 5.46 -11.58
CA THR A 5 -20.76 4.47 -12.19
C THR A 5 -19.93 3.25 -12.56
N LEU A 6 -20.34 2.07 -12.09
CA LEU A 6 -19.67 0.79 -12.37
C LEU A 6 -20.69 -0.19 -12.94
N SER A 7 -20.32 -0.87 -14.02
CA SER A 7 -21.06 -2.03 -14.51
C SER A 7 -20.54 -3.27 -13.78
N LEU A 8 -21.45 -3.99 -13.12
CA LEU A 8 -21.17 -5.21 -12.37
C LEU A 8 -22.16 -6.29 -12.83
N ASP A 9 -21.75 -7.55 -12.72
CA ASP A 9 -22.67 -8.66 -12.88
C ASP A 9 -23.80 -8.58 -11.83
N ASP A 10 -25.04 -8.80 -12.26
CA ASP A 10 -26.22 -8.64 -11.40
C ASP A 10 -26.23 -9.65 -10.25
N ALA A 11 -25.80 -10.88 -10.49
CA ALA A 11 -25.74 -11.91 -9.47
C ALA A 11 -24.64 -11.61 -8.44
N LEU A 12 -23.53 -11.01 -8.86
CA LEU A 12 -22.51 -10.48 -7.96
C LEU A 12 -23.05 -9.32 -7.12
N LEU A 13 -23.70 -8.32 -7.74
CA LEU A 13 -24.22 -7.15 -7.04
C LEU A 13 -25.29 -7.53 -6.00
N ARG A 14 -26.16 -8.48 -6.33
CA ARG A 14 -27.17 -9.00 -5.41
C ARG A 14 -26.53 -9.64 -4.18
N ARG A 15 -25.57 -10.55 -4.37
CA ARG A 15 -24.86 -11.21 -3.27
C ARG A 15 -24.09 -10.21 -2.41
N ALA A 16 -23.47 -9.21 -3.02
CA ALA A 16 -22.77 -8.14 -2.29
C ALA A 16 -23.73 -7.32 -1.42
N ARG A 17 -24.93 -7.02 -1.91
CA ARG A 17 -25.96 -6.31 -1.13
C ARG A 17 -26.46 -7.15 0.05
N GLU A 18 -26.72 -8.44 -0.16
CA GLU A 18 -27.14 -9.35 0.92
C GLU A 18 -26.06 -9.46 2.01
N ALA A 19 -24.79 -9.59 1.61
CA ALA A 19 -23.68 -9.63 2.56
C ALA A 19 -23.54 -8.31 3.33
N ALA A 20 -23.57 -7.18 2.62
CA ALA A 20 -23.49 -5.85 3.24
C ALA A 20 -24.62 -5.62 4.23
N LEU A 21 -25.85 -6.05 3.92
CA LEU A 21 -26.99 -5.93 4.82
C LEU A 21 -26.79 -6.73 6.11
N ARG A 22 -26.30 -7.96 6.02
CA ARG A 22 -25.98 -8.79 7.21
C ARG A 22 -24.94 -8.11 8.11
N GLU A 23 -24.03 -7.36 7.52
CA GLU A 23 -22.97 -6.62 8.23
C GLU A 23 -23.37 -5.20 8.63
N ASN A 24 -24.65 -4.82 8.48
CA ASN A 24 -25.15 -3.45 8.71
C ASN A 24 -24.35 -2.36 7.96
N THR A 25 -23.91 -2.67 6.74
CA THR A 25 -23.19 -1.76 5.85
C THR A 25 -23.85 -1.67 4.48
N SER A 26 -23.23 -0.94 3.55
CA SER A 26 -23.69 -0.83 2.17
C SER A 26 -22.57 -1.14 1.19
N VAL A 27 -22.93 -1.60 -0.01
CA VAL A 27 -21.96 -1.83 -1.09
C VAL A 27 -21.20 -0.54 -1.42
N ASN A 28 -21.85 0.62 -1.37
CA ASN A 28 -21.20 1.91 -1.60
C ASN A 28 -20.16 2.23 -0.51
N SER A 29 -20.45 1.90 0.75
CA SER A 29 -19.50 2.05 1.86
C SER A 29 -18.28 1.15 1.65
N LEU A 30 -18.51 -0.12 1.28
CA LEU A 30 -17.45 -1.09 1.00
C LEU A 30 -16.56 -0.65 -0.17
N VAL A 31 -17.15 -0.18 -1.28
CA VAL A 31 -16.39 0.34 -2.43
C VAL A 31 -15.55 1.56 -2.02
N ARG A 32 -16.12 2.48 -1.25
CA ARG A 32 -15.39 3.68 -0.76
C ARG A 32 -14.22 3.28 0.13
N GLU A 33 -14.44 2.35 1.05
CA GLU A 33 -13.40 1.85 1.93
C GLU A 33 -12.30 1.13 1.16
N PHE A 34 -12.67 0.26 0.22
CA PHE A 34 -11.73 -0.44 -0.65
C PHE A 34 -10.85 0.54 -1.41
N LEU A 35 -11.44 1.53 -2.08
CA LEU A 35 -10.68 2.55 -2.82
C LEU A 35 -9.76 3.36 -1.91
N SER A 36 -10.21 3.68 -0.69
CA SER A 36 -9.39 4.40 0.29
C SER A 36 -8.18 3.58 0.73
N ARG A 37 -8.37 2.31 1.07
CA ARG A 37 -7.29 1.37 1.42
C ARG A 37 -6.35 1.14 0.24
N TYR A 38 -6.89 1.01 -0.97
CA TYR A 38 -6.12 0.84 -2.20
C TYR A 38 -5.17 2.04 -2.41
N MET A 39 -5.67 3.27 -2.26
CA MET A 39 -4.81 4.46 -2.35
C MET A 39 -3.78 4.55 -1.23
N GLN A 40 -4.13 4.21 0.01
CA GLN A 40 -3.20 4.22 1.14
C GLN A 40 -2.05 3.23 0.95
N SER A 41 -2.33 2.02 0.48
CA SER A 41 -1.30 1.01 0.22
C SER A 41 -0.30 1.47 -0.85
N ARG A 42 -0.81 2.06 -1.95
CA ARG A 42 0.01 2.63 -3.02
C ARG A 42 0.84 3.81 -2.53
N SER A 43 0.24 4.70 -1.74
CA SER A 43 0.93 5.86 -1.16
C SER A 43 2.02 5.44 -0.19
N ARG A 44 1.78 4.44 0.67
CA ARG A 44 2.78 3.95 1.62
C ARG A 44 4.02 3.39 0.91
N ARG A 45 3.83 2.61 -0.15
CA ARG A 45 4.95 2.07 -0.93
C ARG A 45 5.76 3.16 -1.61
N LEU A 46 5.08 4.13 -2.25
CA LEU A 46 5.74 5.27 -2.90
C LEU A 46 6.50 6.13 -1.89
N LYS A 47 5.89 6.47 -0.75
CA LYS A 47 6.54 7.21 0.33
C LYS A 47 7.75 6.49 0.91
N ALA A 48 7.68 5.16 1.06
CA ALA A 48 8.83 4.38 1.51
C ALA A 48 9.97 4.41 0.48
N LEU A 49 9.64 4.39 -0.82
CA LEU A 49 10.63 4.51 -1.89
C LEU A 49 11.28 5.90 -1.90
N GLU A 50 10.48 6.96 -1.81
CA GLU A 50 10.96 8.35 -1.73
C GLU A 50 11.85 8.56 -0.50
N ALA A 51 11.46 8.03 0.66
CA ALA A 51 12.26 8.09 1.87
C ALA A 51 13.59 7.33 1.73
N PHE A 52 13.57 6.16 1.09
CA PHE A 52 14.78 5.39 0.80
C PHE A 52 15.71 6.16 -0.15
N GLU A 53 15.18 6.73 -1.23
CA GLU A 53 15.94 7.51 -2.21
C GLU A 53 16.54 8.77 -1.59
N ALA A 54 15.81 9.45 -0.69
CA ALA A 54 16.33 10.59 0.05
C ALA A 54 17.53 10.21 0.94
N VAL A 55 17.45 9.06 1.64
CA VAL A 55 18.58 8.55 2.44
C VAL A 55 19.75 8.13 1.55
N ALA A 56 19.48 7.41 0.46
CA ALA A 56 20.52 6.92 -0.45
C ALA A 56 21.26 8.07 -1.14
N SER A 57 20.56 9.10 -1.59
CA SER A 57 21.15 10.27 -2.24
C SER A 57 21.91 11.19 -1.29
N ALA A 58 21.49 11.28 -0.02
CA ALA A 58 22.21 12.04 1.01
C ALA A 58 23.41 11.27 1.58
N SER A 59 23.46 9.94 1.42
CA SER A 59 24.54 9.10 1.91
C SER A 59 25.79 9.25 1.04
N GLN A 60 26.90 9.65 1.65
CA GLN A 60 28.22 9.64 1.03
C GLN A 60 29.00 8.33 1.31
N SER A 61 28.37 7.39 2.01
CA SER A 61 29.00 6.12 2.40
C SER A 61 29.05 5.16 1.22
N ALA A 62 30.26 4.89 0.73
CA ALA A 62 30.56 3.84 -0.22
C ALA A 62 31.70 2.98 0.32
N SER A 63 31.50 1.67 0.38
CA SER A 63 32.57 0.74 0.75
C SER A 63 33.60 0.65 -0.38
N GLN A 64 34.87 0.87 -0.04
CA GLN A 64 35.97 0.77 -1.02
C GLN A 64 36.41 -0.68 -1.27
N ALA A 65 35.97 -1.62 -0.44
CA ALA A 65 36.25 -3.05 -0.55
C ALA A 65 35.07 -3.86 -0.01
N PRO A 66 34.87 -5.11 -0.47
CA PRO A 66 33.84 -5.99 0.08
C PRO A 66 34.11 -6.28 1.56
N TRP A 67 33.04 -6.32 2.35
CA TRP A 67 33.10 -6.64 3.77
C TRP A 67 32.74 -8.09 4.02
N CYS A 68 33.48 -8.76 4.91
CA CYS A 68 33.03 -9.99 5.55
C CYS A 68 32.47 -9.68 6.94
N ARG A 69 31.60 -10.55 7.45
CA ARG A 69 30.95 -10.38 8.75
C ARG A 69 31.98 -10.20 9.86
N GLU A 70 33.05 -10.97 9.81
CA GLU A 70 34.16 -10.94 10.77
C GLU A 70 34.83 -9.55 10.78
N SER A 71 35.15 -9.02 9.59
CA SER A 71 35.77 -7.69 9.46
C SER A 71 34.91 -6.52 9.97
N LEU A 72 33.59 -6.69 10.01
CA LEU A 72 32.66 -5.67 10.52
C LEU A 72 32.54 -5.70 12.05
N HIS A 73 32.72 -6.86 12.67
CA HIS A 73 32.70 -6.99 14.13
C HIS A 73 33.99 -6.49 14.78
N ASP A 74 35.13 -6.61 14.08
CA ASP A 74 36.44 -6.21 14.60
C ASP A 74 36.70 -4.68 14.51
N ASN A 75 35.91 -3.93 13.73
CA ASN A 75 36.06 -2.48 13.50
C ASN A 75 34.94 -1.64 14.15
N ALA A 76 34.20 -2.17 15.12
CA ALA A 76 33.16 -1.48 15.89
C ALA A 76 33.72 -0.90 17.20
#